data_AF-A0A938BRQ8-F1
#
_entry.id   AF-A0A938BRQ8-F1
#
_cell.length_a   1.000
_cell.length_b   1.000
_cell.length_c   1.000
_cell.angle_alpha   90.00
_cell.angle_beta   90.00
_cell.angle_gamma   90.00
#
_symmetry.space_group_name_H-M   'P 1'
#
loop_
_entity.id
_entity.type
_entity.pdbx_description
1 polymer ?
#
loop_
_entity_poly.entity_id
_entity_poly.type
_entity_poly.pdbx_seq_one_letter_code
_entity_poly.pdbx_strand_id
1 'polypeptide(L)'
;MVRRGRRRELQGRGASPGLAVGRAHRLTSREIRVPPDELPLGGAGAEIRRFRRALRAARREIQQLRDRLGRGGDDPGTQILGSHLLILQDRELMREIVAAIAGERLGAAHIAQRVFLAKAHYLESLSSELFRARAADIRDVSNRLLGHLLAEERAPGAGIPEGAVLVAAEIAPSEVAAISPQLVAAMLLQRGTLVSHVTIMARSRGIPAVVGLGEALDDIADGETLLVDGARGLVVVAPQPEDLERFHQGRAREARVAQLLAGAEDRPTETRDGRRVPVLANIDRPEDAGAALAAGAEGIGLFRTEFFFMDAASFPDEETQVGAYREAVRALAGRPVTIRTLDLGGDKQAALMGVAPEENPYLGLRGVRFCLQHPEIFSTQLRALARVAAEGPLRLLVPMVGDVGQLRETRRL
;
A
#
# COMPACT_ATOMS: atom_id res chain seq x y z
N MET A 1 -18.77 -25.64 -17.39
CA MET A 1 -20.15 -25.11 -17.42
C MET A 1 -20.32 -24.23 -16.19
N VAL A 2 -20.15 -22.91 -16.33
CA VAL A 2 -20.13 -21.97 -15.19
C VAL A 2 -21.54 -21.91 -14.59
N ARG A 3 -21.66 -22.29 -13.31
CA ARG A 3 -22.92 -22.25 -12.54
C ARG A 3 -23.27 -20.78 -12.23
N ARG A 4 -23.85 -20.06 -13.19
CA ARG A 4 -24.39 -18.71 -12.98
C ARG A 4 -25.54 -18.75 -11.97
N GLY A 5 -25.56 -17.78 -11.05
CA GLY A 5 -26.74 -17.47 -10.22
C GLY A 5 -26.99 -18.33 -8.98
N ARG A 6 -26.01 -19.09 -8.47
CA ARG A 6 -26.12 -19.73 -7.14
C ARG A 6 -25.38 -18.92 -6.09
N ARG A 7 -26.03 -18.71 -4.93
CA ARG A 7 -25.41 -18.11 -3.75
C ARG A 7 -24.15 -18.88 -3.38
N ARG A 8 -23.03 -18.18 -3.22
CA ARG A 8 -21.75 -18.75 -2.75
C ARG A 8 -20.97 -17.71 -1.96
N GLU A 9 -20.20 -18.19 -1.00
CA GLU A 9 -19.31 -17.37 -0.19
C GLU A 9 -17.87 -17.66 -0.57
N LEU A 10 -17.09 -16.60 -0.80
CA LEU A 10 -15.67 -16.67 -1.04
C LEU A 10 -14.95 -15.98 0.11
N GLN A 11 -13.89 -16.61 0.61
CA GLN A 11 -13.07 -16.09 1.69
C GLN A 11 -11.70 -15.70 1.14
N GLY A 12 -11.35 -14.43 1.30
CA GLY A 12 -10.03 -13.89 1.05
C GLY A 12 -9.48 -13.21 2.30
N ARG A 13 -8.57 -12.26 2.09
CA ARG A 13 -8.01 -11.41 3.13
C ARG A 13 -8.58 -10.00 2.99
N GLY A 14 -9.13 -9.47 4.09
CA GLY A 14 -9.63 -8.10 4.15
C GLY A 14 -8.50 -7.10 3.99
N ALA A 15 -8.49 -6.39 2.86
CA ALA A 15 -7.41 -5.48 2.48
C ALA A 15 -7.76 -4.03 2.84
N SER A 16 -9.00 -3.61 2.60
CA SER A 16 -9.51 -2.29 2.99
C SER A 16 -10.91 -2.46 3.57
N PRO A 17 -11.19 -1.92 4.78
CA PRO A 17 -12.46 -2.15 5.47
C PRO A 17 -13.64 -1.49 4.77
N GLY A 18 -14.84 -1.96 5.11
CA GLY A 18 -16.10 -1.39 4.65
C GLY A 18 -16.97 -2.43 3.96
N LEU A 19 -18.25 -2.06 3.82
CA LEU A 19 -19.32 -2.92 3.33
C LEU A 19 -19.87 -2.33 2.03
N ALA A 20 -19.88 -3.13 0.97
CA ALA A 20 -20.35 -2.73 -0.34
C ALA A 20 -21.27 -3.78 -1.00
N VAL A 21 -22.22 -3.30 -1.80
CA VAL A 21 -23.00 -4.13 -2.72
C VAL A 21 -22.89 -3.50 -4.11
N GLY A 22 -22.65 -4.33 -5.13
CA GLY A 22 -22.54 -3.86 -6.49
C GLY A 22 -22.52 -5.00 -7.50
N ARG A 23 -22.36 -4.67 -8.78
CA ARG A 23 -22.26 -5.66 -9.85
C ARG A 23 -20.80 -5.93 -10.19
N ALA A 24 -20.46 -7.20 -10.37
CA ALA A 24 -19.14 -7.61 -10.84
C ALA A 24 -18.82 -6.93 -12.17
N HIS A 25 -17.67 -6.26 -12.24
CA HIS A 25 -17.10 -5.72 -13.46
C HIS A 25 -15.65 -6.19 -13.58
N ARG A 26 -15.41 -7.07 -14.54
CA ARG A 26 -14.13 -7.73 -14.72
C ARG A 26 -13.17 -6.84 -15.49
N LEU A 27 -12.11 -6.42 -14.82
CA LEU A 27 -10.99 -5.76 -15.48
C LEU A 27 -10.15 -6.83 -16.18
N THR A 28 -10.27 -6.88 -17.50
CA THR A 28 -9.40 -7.71 -18.32
C THR A 28 -8.16 -6.91 -18.66
N SER A 29 -7.08 -7.14 -17.91
CA SER A 29 -5.74 -6.78 -18.38
C SER A 29 -5.41 -7.72 -19.54
N ARG A 30 -5.73 -7.30 -20.78
CA ARG A 30 -5.21 -8.01 -21.94
C ARG A 30 -3.71 -7.74 -21.98
N GLU A 31 -2.89 -8.77 -21.83
CA GLU A 31 -1.49 -8.69 -22.26
C GLU A 31 -1.50 -8.24 -23.72
N ILE A 32 -1.13 -6.99 -23.96
CA ILE A 32 -0.96 -6.46 -25.30
C ILE A 32 0.26 -7.19 -25.86
N ARG A 33 0.10 -8.22 -26.70
CA ARG A 33 1.24 -8.84 -27.39
C ARG A 33 1.45 -8.12 -28.71
N VAL A 34 2.60 -7.46 -28.85
CA VAL A 34 2.93 -6.75 -30.08
C VAL A 34 3.77 -7.68 -30.98
N PRO A 35 3.23 -8.16 -32.11
CA PRO A 35 4.01 -8.97 -33.04
C PRO A 35 5.19 -8.16 -33.61
N PRO A 36 6.29 -8.83 -34.02
CA PRO A 36 7.38 -8.16 -34.70
C PRO A 36 6.92 -7.73 -36.10
N ASP A 37 6.95 -6.42 -36.36
CA ASP A 37 6.68 -5.85 -37.67
C ASP A 37 7.98 -5.28 -38.25
N GLU A 38 8.43 -5.81 -39.39
CA GLU A 38 9.60 -5.32 -40.11
C GLU A 38 9.30 -3.96 -40.77
N LEU A 39 10.23 -3.03 -40.60
CA LEU A 39 10.13 -1.69 -41.16
C LEU A 39 10.71 -1.64 -42.58
N PRO A 40 10.09 -0.87 -43.49
CA PRO A 40 10.69 -0.60 -44.79
C PRO A 40 12.00 0.19 -44.63
N LEU A 41 12.87 0.12 -45.64
CA LEU A 41 14.13 0.89 -45.68
C LEU A 41 13.84 2.39 -45.47
N GLY A 42 14.52 3.00 -44.50
CA GLY A 42 14.29 4.39 -44.09
C GLY A 42 13.14 4.61 -43.09
N GLY A 43 12.38 3.57 -42.74
CA GLY A 43 11.24 3.64 -41.81
C GLY A 43 11.61 3.91 -40.34
N ALA A 44 12.85 3.60 -39.94
CA ALA A 44 13.32 3.77 -38.55
C ALA A 44 13.16 5.21 -38.03
N GLY A 45 13.40 6.22 -38.87
CA GLY A 45 13.25 7.62 -38.48
C GLY A 45 11.82 8.01 -38.12
N ALA A 46 10.83 7.44 -38.82
CA ALA A 46 9.41 7.66 -38.52
C ALA A 46 9.00 6.99 -37.20
N GLU A 47 9.45 5.75 -36.98
CA GLU A 47 9.17 5.02 -35.75
C GLU A 47 9.85 5.64 -34.51
N ILE A 48 11.07 6.15 -34.63
CA ILE A 48 11.72 6.90 -33.54
C ILE A 48 10.91 8.16 -33.18
N ARG A 49 10.34 8.87 -34.17
CA ARG A 49 9.45 10.02 -33.91
C ARG A 49 8.16 9.59 -33.22
N ARG A 50 7.56 8.48 -33.66
CA ARG A 50 6.35 7.89 -33.04
C ARG A 50 6.62 7.51 -31.59
N PHE A 51 7.73 6.83 -31.31
CA PHE A 51 8.18 6.48 -29.97
C PHE A 51 8.33 7.71 -29.07
N ARG A 52 9.06 8.73 -29.53
CA ARG A 52 9.25 9.98 -28.74
C ARG A 52 7.94 10.71 -28.47
N ARG A 53 6.97 10.66 -29.40
CA ARG A 53 5.64 11.23 -29.20
C ARG A 53 4.86 10.45 -28.14
N ALA A 54 4.83 9.13 -28.24
CA ALA A 54 4.17 8.26 -27.27
C ALA A 54 4.79 8.41 -25.86
N LEU A 55 6.12 8.47 -25.76
CA LEU A 55 6.82 8.73 -24.51
C LEU A 55 6.41 10.06 -23.85
N ARG A 56 6.29 11.14 -24.64
CA ARG A 56 5.81 12.43 -24.14
C ARG A 56 4.33 12.40 -23.72
N ALA A 57 3.51 11.59 -24.39
CA ALA A 57 2.10 11.42 -24.01
C ALA A 57 1.97 10.63 -22.70
N ALA A 58 2.66 9.51 -22.58
CA ALA A 58 2.70 8.68 -21.37
C ALA A 58 3.18 9.48 -20.14
N ARG A 59 4.27 10.26 -20.27
CA ARG A 59 4.76 11.12 -19.18
C ARG A 59 3.74 12.17 -18.75
N ARG A 60 3.04 12.80 -19.71
CA ARG A 60 2.00 13.80 -19.41
C ARG A 60 0.81 13.18 -18.70
N GLU A 61 0.40 11.99 -19.14
CA GLU A 61 -0.69 11.25 -18.50
C GLU A 61 -0.37 10.88 -17.06
N ILE A 62 0.82 10.32 -16.80
CA ILE A 62 1.25 9.97 -15.43
C ILE A 62 1.31 11.21 -14.54
N GLN A 63 1.80 12.34 -15.07
CA GLN A 63 1.80 13.60 -14.35
C GLN A 63 0.38 14.05 -13.97
N GLN A 64 -0.57 13.97 -14.90
CA GLN A 64 -1.97 14.33 -14.64
C GLN A 64 -2.62 13.41 -13.60
N LEU A 65 -2.33 12.10 -13.65
CA LEU A 65 -2.82 11.16 -12.64
C LEU A 65 -2.27 11.47 -11.25
N ARG A 66 -0.98 11.82 -11.19
CA ARG A 66 -0.32 12.24 -9.96
C ARG A 66 -0.94 13.52 -9.40
N ASP A 67 -1.17 14.52 -10.25
CA ASP A 67 -1.78 15.79 -9.83
C ASP A 67 -3.23 15.61 -9.33
N ARG A 68 -3.98 14.62 -9.85
CA ARG A 68 -5.34 14.28 -9.41
C ARG A 68 -5.39 13.59 -8.04
N LEU A 69 -4.33 12.88 -7.64
CA LEU A 69 -4.25 12.20 -6.35
C LEU A 69 -4.03 13.16 -5.16
N GLY A 70 -3.72 14.44 -5.44
CA GLY A 70 -3.57 15.51 -4.44
C GLY A 70 -2.16 16.08 -4.37
N ARG A 71 -2.01 17.26 -3.74
CA ARG A 71 -0.72 17.98 -3.57
C ARG A 71 0.05 17.57 -2.30
N GLY A 72 -0.41 16.57 -1.55
CA GLY A 72 0.31 16.01 -0.40
C GLY A 72 1.25 14.93 -0.89
N GLY A 73 2.56 15.12 -0.79
CA GLY A 73 3.58 14.14 -1.19
C GLY A 73 3.53 12.79 -0.46
N ASP A 74 2.62 12.66 0.51
CA ASP A 74 2.47 11.50 1.39
C ASP A 74 1.42 10.49 0.89
N ASP A 75 0.67 10.77 -0.20
CA ASP A 75 -0.19 9.74 -0.79
C ASP A 75 0.68 8.64 -1.45
N PRO A 76 0.54 7.36 -1.06
CA PRO A 76 1.34 6.28 -1.62
C PRO A 76 1.18 6.12 -3.14
N GLY A 77 0.02 6.47 -3.69
CA GLY A 77 -0.22 6.55 -5.14
C GLY A 77 0.67 7.58 -5.83
N THR A 78 0.91 8.73 -5.20
CA THR A 78 1.80 9.79 -5.71
C THR A 78 3.25 9.33 -5.79
N GLN A 79 3.72 8.58 -4.79
CA GLN A 79 5.08 8.03 -4.77
C GLN A 79 5.31 7.00 -5.89
N ILE A 80 4.32 6.13 -6.12
CA ILE A 80 4.37 5.12 -7.20
C ILE A 80 4.38 5.78 -8.58
N LEU A 81 3.50 6.75 -8.83
CA LEU A 81 3.53 7.48 -10.10
C LEU A 81 4.84 8.29 -10.26
N GLY A 82 5.45 8.70 -9.15
CA GLY A 82 6.82 9.22 -9.11
C GLY A 82 7.85 8.22 -9.61
N SER A 83 7.82 6.96 -9.14
CA SER A 83 8.73 5.91 -9.62
C SER A 83 8.53 5.63 -11.12
N HIS A 84 7.28 5.61 -11.59
CA HIS A 84 6.96 5.44 -13.01
C HIS A 84 7.53 6.54 -13.90
N LEU A 85 7.49 7.79 -13.43
CA LEU A 85 8.14 8.91 -14.13
C LEU A 85 9.65 8.75 -14.19
N LEU A 86 10.30 8.28 -13.12
CA LEU A 86 11.74 8.01 -13.11
C LEU A 86 12.12 6.94 -14.14
N ILE A 87 11.35 5.84 -14.23
CA ILE A 87 11.55 4.80 -15.24
C ILE A 87 11.45 5.39 -16.65
N LEU A 88 10.43 6.22 -16.93
CA LEU A 88 10.29 6.86 -18.23
C LEU A 88 11.36 7.92 -18.49
N GLN A 89 12.02 8.47 -17.47
CA GLN A 89 13.09 9.47 -17.58
C GLN A 89 14.49 8.87 -17.71
N ASP A 90 14.65 7.57 -17.48
CA ASP A 90 15.90 6.84 -17.63
C ASP A 90 16.46 7.03 -19.05
N ARG A 91 17.56 7.78 -19.15
CA ARG A 91 18.20 8.13 -20.43
C ARG A 91 18.86 6.93 -21.09
N GLU A 92 19.34 5.97 -20.31
CA GLU A 92 20.01 4.78 -20.82
C GLU A 92 18.98 3.86 -21.47
N LEU A 93 17.88 3.59 -20.76
CA LEU A 93 16.77 2.80 -21.29
C LEU A 93 16.17 3.41 -22.56
N MET A 94 15.96 4.73 -22.58
CA MET A 94 15.45 5.41 -23.78
C MET A 94 16.45 5.35 -24.95
N ARG A 95 17.76 5.41 -24.68
CA ARG A 95 18.79 5.27 -25.73
C ARG A 95 18.86 3.85 -26.27
N GLU A 96 18.77 2.85 -25.40
CA GLU A 96 18.72 1.43 -25.75
C GLU A 96 17.57 1.15 -26.73
N ILE A 97 16.35 1.62 -26.41
CA ILE A 97 15.18 1.46 -27.28
C ILE A 97 15.37 2.16 -28.63
N VAL A 98 15.88 3.41 -28.64
CA VAL A 98 16.11 4.15 -29.89
C VAL A 98 17.17 3.49 -30.77
N ALA A 99 18.24 2.97 -30.16
CA ALA A 99 19.29 2.24 -30.86
C ALA A 99 18.77 0.93 -31.46
N ALA A 100 17.97 0.17 -30.71
CA ALA A 100 17.34 -1.06 -31.17
C ALA A 100 16.37 -0.81 -32.34
N ILE A 101 15.54 0.25 -32.29
CA ILE A 101 14.67 0.63 -33.43
C ILE A 101 15.51 0.95 -34.68
N ALA A 102 16.64 1.65 -34.52
CA ALA A 102 17.50 2.04 -35.63
C ALA A 102 18.26 0.85 -36.25
N GLY A 103 18.77 -0.06 -35.40
CA GLY A 103 19.60 -1.18 -35.84
C GLY A 103 18.82 -2.39 -36.33
N GLU A 104 17.71 -2.73 -35.66
CA GLU A 104 16.97 -3.97 -35.95
C GLU A 104 15.84 -3.79 -36.97
N ARG A 105 15.47 -2.54 -37.28
CA ARG A 105 14.39 -2.21 -38.23
C ARG A 105 13.06 -2.88 -37.89
N LEU A 106 12.72 -2.95 -36.61
CA LEU A 106 11.42 -3.42 -36.12
C LEU A 106 10.59 -2.26 -35.58
N GLY A 107 9.27 -2.42 -35.58
CA GLY A 107 8.33 -1.43 -35.04
C GLY A 107 8.61 -1.02 -33.59
N ALA A 108 8.39 0.26 -33.28
CA ALA A 108 8.69 0.85 -31.97
C ALA A 108 7.92 0.20 -30.83
N ALA A 109 6.68 -0.23 -31.07
CA ALA A 109 5.86 -0.92 -30.07
C ALA A 109 6.46 -2.27 -29.68
N HIS A 110 6.91 -3.05 -30.67
CA HIS A 110 7.55 -4.34 -30.43
C HIS A 110 8.88 -4.18 -29.68
N ILE A 111 9.75 -3.29 -30.16
CA ILE A 111 11.05 -3.04 -29.52
C ILE A 111 10.88 -2.53 -28.08
N ALA A 112 10.00 -1.55 -27.86
CA ALA A 112 9.76 -1.02 -26.52
C ALA A 112 9.28 -2.13 -25.58
N GLN A 113 8.24 -2.88 -25.98
CA GLN A 113 7.74 -4.01 -25.19
C GLN A 113 8.86 -5.00 -24.83
N ARG A 114 9.65 -5.43 -25.82
CA ARG A 114 10.70 -6.41 -25.62
C ARG A 114 11.76 -5.94 -24.62
N VAL A 115 12.21 -4.68 -24.73
CA VAL A 115 13.21 -4.10 -23.83
C VAL A 115 12.65 -3.95 -22.41
N PHE A 116 11.43 -3.43 -22.24
CA PHE A 116 10.80 -3.31 -20.93
C PHE A 116 10.58 -4.68 -20.26
N LEU A 117 10.06 -5.66 -21.00
CA LEU A 117 9.84 -7.02 -20.47
C LEU A 117 11.15 -7.73 -20.12
N ALA A 118 12.21 -7.54 -20.90
CA ALA A 118 13.54 -8.09 -20.57
C ALA A 118 14.04 -7.54 -19.22
N LYS A 119 13.88 -6.24 -18.96
CA LYS A 119 14.24 -5.65 -17.66
C LYS A 119 13.35 -6.13 -16.52
N ALA A 120 12.04 -6.27 -16.75
CA ALA A 120 11.12 -6.81 -15.75
C ALA A 120 11.49 -8.26 -15.37
N HIS A 121 11.76 -9.12 -16.35
CA HIS A 121 12.20 -10.50 -16.11
C HIS A 121 13.53 -10.58 -15.37
N TYR A 122 14.49 -9.69 -15.71
CA TYR A 122 15.75 -9.61 -14.98
C TYR A 122 15.52 -9.28 -13.50
N LEU A 123 14.68 -8.29 -13.18
CA LEU A 123 14.34 -7.95 -11.79
C LEU A 123 13.63 -9.10 -11.06
N GLU A 124 12.70 -9.78 -11.71
CA GLU A 124 12.01 -10.96 -11.14
C GLU A 124 12.98 -12.08 -10.79
N SER A 125 14.04 -12.28 -11.60
CA SER A 125 15.07 -13.30 -11.34
C SER A 125 15.88 -13.06 -10.05
N LEU A 126 15.94 -11.81 -9.58
CA LEU A 126 16.68 -11.43 -8.36
C LEU A 126 15.93 -11.80 -7.06
N SER A 127 14.73 -12.38 -7.15
CA SER A 127 14.05 -13.12 -6.07
C SER A 127 13.76 -12.36 -4.76
N SER A 128 13.64 -11.03 -4.77
CA SER A 128 13.21 -10.23 -3.60
C SER A 128 11.81 -9.62 -3.77
N GLU A 129 11.09 -9.35 -2.68
CA GLU A 129 9.79 -8.66 -2.73
C GLU A 129 9.91 -7.25 -3.34
N LEU A 130 11.00 -6.53 -3.00
CA LEU A 130 11.32 -5.23 -3.57
C LEU A 130 11.51 -5.31 -5.10
N PHE A 131 12.24 -6.30 -5.61
CA PHE A 131 12.47 -6.43 -7.06
C PHE A 131 11.22 -6.89 -7.80
N ARG A 132 10.37 -7.72 -7.18
CA ARG A 132 9.06 -8.06 -7.75
C ARG A 132 8.15 -6.83 -7.88
N ALA A 133 8.11 -5.96 -6.87
CA ALA A 133 7.38 -4.71 -6.95
C ALA A 133 7.91 -3.79 -8.07
N ARG A 134 9.24 -3.68 -8.21
CA ARG A 134 9.85 -2.92 -9.33
C ARG A 134 9.58 -3.51 -10.70
N ALA A 135 9.55 -4.84 -10.83
CA ALA A 135 9.22 -5.49 -12.09
C ALA A 135 7.77 -5.19 -12.50
N ALA A 136 6.84 -5.19 -11.54
CA ALA A 136 5.45 -4.78 -11.78
C ALA A 136 5.36 -3.32 -12.26
N ASP A 137 6.13 -2.40 -11.66
CA ASP A 137 6.21 -1.00 -12.11
C ASP A 137 6.73 -0.88 -13.55
N ILE A 138 7.76 -1.64 -13.93
CA ILE A 138 8.27 -1.67 -15.31
C ILE A 138 7.21 -2.16 -16.29
N ARG A 139 6.44 -3.21 -15.93
CA ARG A 139 5.35 -3.73 -16.76
C ARG A 139 4.22 -2.72 -16.91
N ASP A 140 3.84 -2.02 -15.84
CA ASP A 140 2.81 -0.97 -15.87
C ASP A 140 3.22 0.17 -16.82
N VAL A 141 4.44 0.69 -16.64
CA VAL A 141 5.01 1.73 -17.52
C VAL A 141 5.06 1.28 -18.98
N SER A 142 5.44 0.02 -19.23
CA SER A 142 5.44 -0.56 -20.58
C SER A 142 4.05 -0.56 -21.20
N ASN A 143 3.05 -1.10 -20.49
CA ASN A 143 1.67 -1.19 -20.99
C ASN A 143 1.09 0.19 -21.32
N ARG A 144 1.37 1.18 -20.47
CA ARG A 144 0.95 2.56 -20.68
C ARG A 144 1.60 3.17 -21.92
N LEU A 145 2.91 2.99 -22.09
CA LEU A 145 3.61 3.45 -23.29
C LEU A 145 3.08 2.76 -24.56
N LEU A 146 2.76 1.47 -24.47
CA LEU A 146 2.18 0.70 -25.58
C LEU A 146 0.80 1.21 -25.97
N GLY A 147 -0.05 1.59 -25.02
CA GLY A 147 -1.34 2.22 -25.33
C GLY A 147 -1.19 3.47 -26.21
N HIS A 148 -0.25 4.34 -25.86
CA HIS A 148 0.09 5.54 -26.68
C HIS A 148 0.74 5.19 -28.03
N LEU A 149 1.50 4.10 -28.11
CA LEU A 149 2.13 3.66 -29.37
C LEU A 149 1.12 3.05 -30.33
N LEU A 150 0.18 2.25 -29.83
CA LEU A 150 -0.83 1.55 -30.61
C LEU A 150 -2.06 2.41 -30.93
N ALA A 151 -2.14 3.62 -30.35
CA ALA A 151 -3.32 4.48 -30.42
C ALA A 151 -4.60 3.77 -29.94
N GLU A 152 -4.44 2.80 -29.04
CA GLU A 152 -5.56 2.31 -28.24
C GLU A 152 -5.87 3.40 -27.21
N GLU A 153 -6.75 4.34 -27.57
CA GLU A 153 -7.33 5.30 -26.63
C GLU A 153 -8.24 4.56 -25.64
N ARG A 154 -7.64 3.84 -24.69
CA ARG A 154 -8.33 3.39 -23.50
C ARG A 154 -8.14 4.47 -22.45
N ALA A 155 -9.12 5.36 -22.33
CA ALA A 155 -9.24 6.14 -21.11
C ALA A 155 -9.31 5.13 -19.94
N PRO A 156 -8.36 5.15 -18.99
CA PRO A 156 -8.38 4.19 -17.91
C PRO A 156 -9.69 4.33 -17.12
N GLY A 157 -10.39 3.23 -16.90
CA GLY A 157 -11.71 3.21 -16.25
C GLY A 157 -12.91 3.57 -17.15
N ALA A 158 -12.71 3.77 -18.46
CA ALA A 158 -13.81 3.94 -19.39
C ALA A 158 -14.68 2.67 -19.47
N GLY A 159 -15.98 2.84 -19.26
CA GLY A 159 -16.95 1.74 -19.29
C GLY A 159 -17.20 1.05 -17.95
N ILE A 160 -16.57 1.50 -16.85
CA ILE A 160 -16.92 1.03 -15.49
C ILE A 160 -18.29 1.63 -15.12
N PRO A 161 -19.32 0.79 -14.88
CA PRO A 161 -20.62 1.28 -14.41
C PRO A 161 -20.53 1.87 -13.00
N GLU A 162 -21.44 2.78 -12.68
CA GLU A 162 -21.57 3.28 -11.30
C GLU A 162 -21.93 2.15 -10.33
N GLY A 163 -21.28 2.13 -9.16
CA GLY A 163 -21.46 1.07 -8.16
C GLY A 163 -20.87 -0.29 -8.56
N ALA A 164 -19.86 -0.32 -9.43
CA ALA A 164 -19.22 -1.56 -9.85
C ALA A 164 -18.31 -2.15 -8.77
N VAL A 165 -18.32 -3.48 -8.65
CA VAL A 165 -17.32 -4.24 -7.90
C VAL A 165 -16.28 -4.71 -8.89
N LEU A 166 -15.06 -4.16 -8.81
CA LEU A 166 -13.98 -4.49 -9.71
C LEU A 166 -13.44 -5.88 -9.41
N VAL A 167 -13.36 -6.73 -10.43
CA VAL A 167 -12.89 -8.11 -10.31
C VAL A 167 -11.67 -8.27 -11.22
N ALA A 168 -10.50 -8.54 -10.65
CA ALA A 168 -9.26 -8.63 -11.43
C ALA A 168 -8.30 -9.65 -10.83
N ALA A 169 -7.43 -10.21 -11.68
CA ALA A 169 -6.34 -11.05 -11.19
C ALA A 169 -5.35 -10.22 -10.35
N GLU A 170 -5.07 -9.03 -10.87
CA GLU A 170 -4.20 -7.99 -10.33
C GLU A 170 -4.64 -6.67 -10.97
N ILE A 171 -4.46 -5.55 -10.27
CA ILE A 171 -4.72 -4.21 -10.80
C ILE A 171 -3.43 -3.42 -10.65
N ALA A 172 -2.98 -2.74 -11.69
CA ALA A 172 -1.81 -1.90 -11.57
C ALA A 172 -2.13 -0.62 -10.78
N PRO A 173 -1.20 -0.06 -10.00
CA PRO A 173 -1.45 1.18 -9.25
C PRO A 173 -1.95 2.34 -10.13
N SER A 174 -1.45 2.41 -11.36
CA SER A 174 -1.85 3.43 -12.33
C SER A 174 -3.31 3.26 -12.81
N GLU A 175 -3.83 2.03 -12.84
CA GLU A 175 -5.24 1.73 -13.13
C GLU A 175 -6.10 2.18 -11.95
N VAL A 176 -5.73 1.82 -10.71
CA VAL A 176 -6.42 2.30 -9.51
C VAL A 176 -6.45 3.83 -9.49
N ALA A 177 -5.31 4.48 -9.73
CA ALA A 177 -5.17 5.93 -9.74
C ALA A 177 -6.18 6.60 -10.67
N ALA A 178 -6.38 6.03 -11.84
CA ALA A 178 -7.17 6.61 -12.91
C ALA A 178 -8.67 6.30 -12.81
N ILE A 179 -9.06 5.26 -12.07
CA ILE A 179 -10.46 4.95 -11.80
C ILE A 179 -11.04 5.97 -10.83
N SER A 180 -12.20 6.51 -11.19
CA SER A 180 -12.98 7.41 -10.35
C SER A 180 -13.52 6.65 -9.12
N PRO A 181 -13.15 7.04 -7.88
CA PRO A 181 -13.61 6.34 -6.67
C PRO A 181 -15.13 6.24 -6.55
N GLN A 182 -15.86 7.22 -7.08
CA GLN A 182 -17.32 7.27 -7.03
C GLN A 182 -18.00 6.17 -7.85
N LEU A 183 -17.32 5.63 -8.86
CA LEU A 183 -17.86 4.55 -9.69
C LEU A 183 -17.69 3.17 -9.04
N VAL A 184 -16.78 3.04 -8.07
CA VAL A 184 -16.35 1.74 -7.53
C VAL A 184 -16.96 1.50 -6.16
N ALA A 185 -17.78 0.46 -6.06
CA ALA A 185 -18.33 0.00 -4.79
C ALA A 185 -17.29 -0.80 -3.99
N ALA A 186 -16.48 -1.65 -4.64
CA ALA A 186 -15.42 -2.44 -4.00
C ALA A 186 -14.42 -3.01 -5.01
N MET A 187 -13.30 -3.54 -4.51
CA MET A 187 -12.25 -4.19 -5.32
C MET A 187 -11.97 -5.62 -4.84
N LEU A 188 -11.95 -6.57 -5.77
CA LEU A 188 -11.65 -7.98 -5.52
C LEU A 188 -10.46 -8.43 -6.36
N LEU A 189 -9.41 -8.90 -5.70
CA LEU A 189 -8.18 -9.35 -6.35
C LEU A 189 -7.90 -10.84 -6.13
N GLN A 190 -7.56 -11.54 -7.21
CA GLN A 190 -7.11 -12.94 -7.16
C GLN A 190 -5.78 -13.04 -6.39
N ARG A 191 -4.84 -12.14 -6.70
CA ARG A 191 -3.51 -12.02 -6.08
C ARG A 191 -3.34 -10.66 -5.44
N GLY A 192 -2.60 -10.61 -4.33
CA GLY A 192 -2.30 -9.36 -3.64
C GLY A 192 -1.96 -9.58 -2.17
N THR A 193 -1.20 -8.65 -1.60
CA THR A 193 -0.85 -8.62 -0.18
C THR A 193 -1.57 -7.48 0.52
N LEU A 194 -1.68 -7.56 1.85
CA LEU A 194 -2.27 -6.51 2.68
C LEU A 194 -1.47 -5.19 2.65
N VAL A 195 -0.23 -5.26 2.19
CA VAL A 195 0.71 -4.13 2.07
C VAL A 195 0.98 -3.76 0.61
N SER A 196 0.26 -4.35 -0.35
CA SER A 196 0.44 -3.98 -1.74
C SER A 196 0.00 -2.54 -1.98
N HIS A 197 0.63 -1.90 -2.94
CA HIS A 197 0.30 -0.54 -3.37
C HIS A 197 -1.19 -0.35 -3.67
N VAL A 198 -1.84 -1.33 -4.29
CA VAL A 198 -3.29 -1.31 -4.56
C VAL A 198 -4.10 -1.31 -3.27
N THR A 199 -3.73 -2.15 -2.29
CA THR A 199 -4.41 -2.21 -0.99
C THR A 199 -4.29 -0.88 -0.25
N ILE A 200 -3.12 -0.26 -0.30
CA ILE A 200 -2.85 1.04 0.33
C ILE A 200 -3.71 2.14 -0.34
N MET A 201 -3.76 2.18 -1.67
CA MET A 201 -4.59 3.15 -2.40
C MET A 201 -6.09 2.92 -2.21
N ALA A 202 -6.54 1.68 -2.07
CA ALA A 202 -7.93 1.37 -1.76
C ALA A 202 -8.32 1.91 -0.37
N ARG A 203 -7.41 1.79 0.62
CA ARG A 203 -7.60 2.36 1.97
C ARG A 203 -7.65 3.87 1.97
N SER A 204 -6.70 4.55 1.30
CA SER A 204 -6.67 6.03 1.28
C SER A 204 -7.92 6.61 0.61
N ARG A 205 -8.56 5.86 -0.28
CA ARG A 205 -9.80 6.23 -0.97
C ARG A 205 -11.08 5.70 -0.33
N GLY A 206 -10.99 4.97 0.78
CA GLY A 206 -12.14 4.39 1.47
C GLY A 206 -12.91 3.34 0.65
N ILE A 207 -12.25 2.71 -0.34
CA ILE A 207 -12.85 1.67 -1.18
C ILE A 207 -12.65 0.32 -0.48
N PRO A 208 -13.71 -0.44 -0.15
CA PRO A 208 -13.59 -1.78 0.41
C PRO A 208 -12.84 -2.71 -0.54
N ALA A 209 -11.90 -3.50 -0.01
CA ALA A 209 -11.08 -4.38 -0.84
C ALA A 209 -10.83 -5.74 -0.18
N VAL A 210 -10.87 -6.80 -1.00
CA VAL A 210 -10.53 -8.18 -0.61
C VAL A 210 -9.51 -8.73 -1.59
N VAL A 211 -8.43 -9.32 -1.06
CA VAL A 211 -7.33 -9.87 -1.86
C VAL A 211 -7.10 -11.34 -1.56
N GLY A 212 -6.41 -12.04 -2.46
CA GLY A 212 -6.03 -13.44 -2.26
C GLY A 212 -7.21 -14.40 -2.36
N LEU A 213 -8.20 -14.08 -3.20
CA LEU A 213 -9.38 -14.92 -3.46
C LEU A 213 -9.05 -16.14 -4.35
N GLY A 214 -7.86 -16.19 -4.96
CA GLY A 214 -7.43 -17.30 -5.79
C GLY A 214 -8.35 -17.54 -6.99
N GLU A 215 -8.29 -18.76 -7.53
CA GLU A 215 -9.07 -19.16 -8.73
C GLU A 215 -10.59 -19.05 -8.53
N ALA A 216 -11.08 -18.96 -7.29
CA ALA A 216 -12.49 -18.75 -7.02
C ALA A 216 -13.03 -17.43 -7.60
N LEU A 217 -12.14 -16.47 -7.89
CA LEU A 217 -12.48 -15.22 -8.57
C LEU A 217 -12.87 -15.42 -10.04
N ASP A 218 -12.39 -16.48 -10.68
CA ASP A 218 -12.62 -16.76 -12.11
C ASP A 218 -14.06 -17.24 -12.38
N ASP A 219 -14.71 -17.80 -11.36
CA ASP A 219 -16.09 -18.27 -11.43
C ASP A 219 -17.14 -17.16 -11.35
N ILE A 220 -16.74 -15.93 -11.00
CA ILE A 220 -17.63 -14.76 -10.92
C ILE A 220 -17.94 -14.28 -12.33
N ALA A 221 -19.21 -14.34 -12.75
CA ALA A 221 -19.58 -13.82 -14.05
C ALA A 221 -19.75 -12.29 -14.02
N ASP A 222 -19.40 -11.64 -15.11
CA ASP A 222 -19.61 -10.20 -15.27
C ASP A 222 -21.09 -9.85 -15.10
N GLY A 223 -21.39 -8.79 -14.34
CA GLY A 223 -22.75 -8.36 -14.01
C GLY A 223 -23.42 -9.08 -12.83
N GLU A 224 -22.82 -10.13 -12.25
CA GLU A 224 -23.36 -10.78 -11.05
C GLU A 224 -23.36 -9.83 -9.85
N THR A 225 -24.43 -9.86 -9.05
CA THR A 225 -24.50 -9.08 -7.82
C THR A 225 -23.56 -9.67 -6.78
N LEU A 226 -22.75 -8.81 -6.17
CA LEU A 226 -21.77 -9.13 -5.14
C LEU A 226 -22.04 -8.30 -3.90
N LEU A 227 -21.95 -8.93 -2.74
CA LEU A 227 -21.82 -8.28 -1.44
C LEU A 227 -20.40 -8.50 -0.95
N VAL A 228 -19.72 -7.42 -0.57
CA VAL A 228 -18.32 -7.42 -0.16
C VAL A 228 -18.19 -6.84 1.24
N ASP A 229 -17.55 -7.61 2.12
CA ASP A 229 -17.07 -7.18 3.42
C ASP A 229 -15.53 -7.13 3.38
N GLY A 230 -15.02 -5.93 3.15
CA GLY A 230 -13.59 -5.66 3.04
C GLY A 230 -12.84 -5.78 4.38
N ALA A 231 -13.54 -5.77 5.51
CA ALA A 231 -12.92 -5.95 6.83
C ALA A 231 -12.70 -7.45 7.13
N ARG A 232 -13.73 -8.27 6.90
CA ARG A 232 -13.67 -9.73 7.13
C ARG A 232 -13.04 -10.50 5.98
N GLY A 233 -12.87 -9.86 4.82
CA GLY A 233 -12.40 -10.53 3.61
C GLY A 233 -13.45 -11.48 3.00
N LEU A 234 -14.74 -11.21 3.22
CA LEU A 234 -15.84 -12.06 2.78
C LEU A 234 -16.49 -11.48 1.53
N VAL A 235 -16.76 -12.34 0.55
CA VAL A 235 -17.51 -11.99 -0.66
C VAL A 235 -18.68 -12.96 -0.81
N VAL A 236 -19.91 -12.44 -0.90
CA VAL A 236 -21.09 -13.24 -1.21
C VAL A 236 -21.49 -12.96 -2.67
N VAL A 237 -21.44 -13.99 -3.50
CA VAL A 237 -21.86 -13.93 -4.90
C VAL A 237 -23.30 -14.37 -5.01
N ALA A 238 -24.10 -13.65 -5.81
CA ALA A 238 -25.55 -13.84 -5.93
C ALA A 238 -26.25 -13.89 -4.56
N PRO A 239 -26.11 -12.82 -3.72
CA PRO A 239 -26.69 -12.76 -2.39
C PRO A 239 -28.21 -12.94 -2.43
N GLN A 240 -28.74 -13.60 -1.42
CA GLN A 240 -30.18 -13.76 -1.22
C GLN A 240 -30.74 -12.54 -0.47
N PRO A 241 -32.08 -12.35 -0.44
CA PRO A 241 -32.69 -11.23 0.27
C PRO A 241 -32.25 -11.12 1.75
N GLU A 242 -32.07 -12.25 2.42
CA GLU A 242 -31.60 -12.34 3.81
C GLU A 242 -30.17 -11.79 3.98
N ASP A 243 -29.29 -12.00 2.99
CA ASP A 243 -27.93 -11.47 3.00
C ASP A 243 -27.93 -9.94 2.85
N LEU A 244 -28.79 -9.43 1.95
CA LEU A 244 -28.97 -8.00 1.74
C LEU A 244 -29.58 -7.33 2.97
N GLU A 245 -30.53 -7.98 3.64
CA GLU A 245 -31.13 -7.47 4.86
C GLU A 245 -30.11 -7.38 6.00
N ARG A 246 -29.33 -8.44 6.22
CA ARG A 246 -28.20 -8.41 7.18
C ARG A 246 -27.19 -7.32 6.84
N PHE A 247 -26.89 -7.13 5.56
CA PHE A 247 -26.01 -6.07 5.08
C PHE A 247 -26.55 -4.67 5.40
N HIS A 248 -27.82 -4.41 5.09
CA HIS A 248 -28.46 -3.13 5.35
C HIS A 248 -28.53 -2.83 6.86
N GLN A 249 -28.83 -3.84 7.68
CA GLN A 249 -28.78 -3.72 9.14
C GLN A 249 -27.36 -3.39 9.64
N GLY A 250 -26.34 -4.05 9.09
CA GLY A 250 -24.94 -3.78 9.37
C GLY A 250 -24.53 -2.35 9.02
N ARG A 251 -24.83 -1.90 7.79
CA ARG A 251 -24.58 -0.53 7.32
C ARG A 251 -25.32 0.52 8.15
N ALA A 252 -26.58 0.27 8.49
CA ALA A 252 -27.35 1.17 9.34
C ALA A 252 -26.76 1.27 10.75
N ARG A 253 -26.24 0.17 11.29
CA ARG A 253 -25.52 0.17 12.57
C ARG A 253 -24.20 0.95 12.47
N GLU A 254 -23.40 0.74 11.44
CA GLU A 254 -22.17 1.52 11.20
C GLU A 254 -22.46 3.00 11.06
N ALA A 255 -23.44 3.37 10.24
CA ALA A 255 -23.86 4.76 10.05
C ALA A 255 -24.37 5.39 11.35
N ARG A 256 -25.15 4.64 12.15
CA ARG A 256 -25.62 5.10 13.46
C ARG A 256 -24.48 5.29 14.45
N VAL A 257 -23.50 4.38 14.47
CA VAL A 257 -22.30 4.53 15.29
C VAL A 257 -21.51 5.75 14.84
N ALA A 258 -21.28 5.92 13.53
CA ALA A 258 -20.60 7.10 12.99
C ALA A 258 -21.32 8.40 13.34
N GLN A 259 -22.65 8.44 13.26
CA GLN A 259 -23.45 9.59 13.71
C GLN A 259 -23.37 9.85 15.22
N LEU A 260 -23.34 8.80 16.04
CA LEU A 260 -23.18 8.93 17.49
C LEU A 260 -21.76 9.38 17.89
N LEU A 261 -20.76 9.03 17.08
CA LEU A 261 -19.38 9.43 17.26
C LEU A 261 -19.09 10.83 16.71
N ALA A 262 -19.83 11.27 15.69
CA ALA A 262 -19.74 12.63 15.18
C ALA A 262 -20.16 13.63 16.27
N GLY A 263 -19.22 14.47 16.72
CA GLY A 263 -19.44 15.38 17.85
C GLY A 263 -19.22 14.75 19.23
N ALA A 264 -18.71 13.52 19.29
CA ALA A 264 -18.33 12.86 20.54
C ALA A 264 -16.82 12.94 20.84
N GLU A 265 -16.04 13.64 20.01
CA GLU A 265 -14.58 13.74 20.13
C GLU A 265 -14.16 14.32 21.49
N ASP A 266 -14.99 15.20 22.06
CA ASP A 266 -14.76 15.85 23.36
C ASP A 266 -15.50 15.16 24.53
N ARG A 267 -16.21 14.05 24.28
CA ARG A 267 -16.95 13.36 25.35
C ARG A 267 -15.99 12.54 26.23
N PRO A 268 -16.21 12.51 27.54
CA PRO A 268 -15.38 11.72 28.43
C PRO A 268 -15.58 10.22 28.15
N THR A 269 -14.49 9.46 28.18
CA THR A 269 -14.47 8.02 27.97
C THR A 269 -14.86 7.26 29.25
N GLU A 270 -16.16 7.25 29.52
CA GLU A 270 -16.72 6.71 30.77
C GLU A 270 -17.79 5.66 30.50
N THR A 271 -17.81 4.60 31.30
CA THR A 271 -18.90 3.63 31.31
C THR A 271 -20.19 4.27 31.86
N ARG A 272 -21.34 3.60 31.67
CA ARG A 272 -22.63 4.12 32.15
C ARG A 272 -22.71 4.30 33.67
N ASP A 273 -21.90 3.55 34.41
CA ASP A 273 -21.73 3.62 35.87
C ASP A 273 -20.56 4.53 36.31
N GLY A 274 -19.95 5.29 35.39
CA GLY A 274 -18.99 6.35 35.69
C GLY A 274 -17.52 5.90 35.81
N ARG A 275 -17.18 4.69 35.37
CA ARG A 275 -15.78 4.23 35.34
C ARG A 275 -15.07 4.81 34.11
N ARG A 276 -14.06 5.65 34.35
CA ARG A 276 -13.14 6.12 33.30
C ARG A 276 -12.34 4.98 32.68
N VAL A 277 -12.31 4.92 31.35
CA VAL A 277 -11.49 4.00 30.56
C VAL A 277 -10.86 4.80 29.42
N PRO A 278 -9.64 5.33 29.60
CA PRO A 278 -9.05 6.23 28.62
C PRO A 278 -8.86 5.53 27.27
N VAL A 279 -9.24 6.19 26.19
CA VAL A 279 -9.05 5.70 24.82
C VAL A 279 -7.82 6.38 24.24
N LEU A 280 -6.74 5.61 24.11
CA LEU A 280 -5.48 6.07 23.56
C LEU A 280 -5.27 5.51 22.15
N ALA A 281 -4.63 6.27 21.27
CA ALA A 281 -4.35 5.83 19.91
C ALA A 281 -3.02 5.08 19.81
N ASN A 282 -2.91 4.23 18.79
CA ASN A 282 -1.66 3.64 18.35
C ASN A 282 -1.21 4.38 17.09
N ILE A 283 0.06 4.76 17.02
CA ILE A 283 0.64 5.48 15.88
C ILE A 283 1.92 4.79 15.41
N ASP A 284 2.20 4.94 14.12
CA ASP A 284 3.40 4.40 13.49
C ASP A 284 4.38 5.52 13.10
N ARG A 285 3.91 6.77 12.96
CA ARG A 285 4.73 7.94 12.65
C ARG A 285 4.43 9.12 13.59
N PRO A 286 5.39 10.04 13.81
CA PRO A 286 5.15 11.25 14.61
C PRO A 286 3.96 12.09 14.11
N GLU A 287 3.86 12.24 12.79
CA GLU A 287 2.82 13.02 12.13
C GLU A 287 1.38 12.55 12.47
N ASP A 288 1.21 11.25 12.77
CA ASP A 288 -0.09 10.66 13.10
C ASP A 288 -0.66 11.16 14.44
N ALA A 289 0.18 11.71 15.33
CA ALA A 289 -0.23 12.15 16.66
C ALA A 289 -1.29 13.27 16.61
N GLY A 290 -1.17 14.20 15.64
CA GLY A 290 -2.14 15.27 15.45
C GLY A 290 -3.50 14.76 14.96
N ALA A 291 -3.49 13.80 14.03
CA ALA A 291 -4.71 13.17 13.53
C ALA A 291 -5.41 12.36 14.63
N ALA A 292 -4.65 11.63 15.45
CA ALA A 292 -5.18 10.92 16.61
C ALA A 292 -5.86 11.87 17.61
N LEU A 293 -5.25 13.03 17.87
CA LEU A 293 -5.82 14.05 18.75
C LEU A 293 -7.14 14.61 18.19
N ALA A 294 -7.17 14.93 16.91
CA ALA A 294 -8.37 15.41 16.22
C ALA A 294 -9.51 14.37 16.22
N ALA A 295 -9.18 13.08 16.29
CA ALA A 295 -10.14 11.99 16.40
C ALA A 295 -10.61 11.71 17.85
N GLY A 296 -10.21 12.54 18.83
CA GLY A 296 -10.63 12.42 20.23
C GLY A 296 -9.75 11.51 21.10
N ALA A 297 -8.54 11.13 20.66
CA ALA A 297 -7.65 10.31 21.48
C ALA A 297 -7.16 11.07 22.71
N GLU A 298 -7.21 10.44 23.88
CA GLU A 298 -6.76 11.02 25.15
C GLU A 298 -5.23 10.93 25.36
N GLY A 299 -4.52 10.50 24.33
CA GLY A 299 -3.08 10.33 24.28
C GLY A 299 -2.69 9.18 23.37
N ILE A 300 -1.42 8.79 23.42
CA ILE A 300 -0.87 7.69 22.63
C ILE A 300 -0.53 6.52 23.56
N GLY A 301 -1.18 5.39 23.30
CA GLY A 301 -1.00 4.14 24.03
C GLY A 301 0.15 3.30 23.48
N LEU A 302 0.50 3.52 22.20
CA LEU A 302 1.62 2.87 21.55
C LEU A 302 2.12 3.71 20.38
N PHE A 303 3.35 4.21 20.48
CA PHE A 303 4.12 4.72 19.36
C PHE A 303 5.14 3.66 18.96
N ARG A 304 4.92 3.08 17.78
CA ARG A 304 5.81 2.13 17.12
C ARG A 304 7.01 2.85 16.51
N THR A 305 8.23 2.44 16.87
CA THR A 305 9.47 3.12 16.43
C THR A 305 10.07 2.50 15.17
N GLU A 306 9.40 1.53 14.56
CA GLU A 306 9.89 0.80 13.40
C GLU A 306 9.93 1.66 12.12
N PHE A 307 9.25 2.81 12.09
CA PHE A 307 9.22 3.68 10.91
C PHE A 307 10.60 4.23 10.54
N PHE A 308 11.51 4.37 11.52
CA PHE A 308 12.90 4.75 11.26
C PHE A 308 13.63 3.79 10.31
N PHE A 309 13.13 2.56 10.15
CA PHE A 309 13.81 1.47 9.45
C PHE A 309 13.08 0.98 8.20
N MET A 310 12.00 1.66 7.79
CA MET A 310 11.29 1.28 6.56
C MET A 310 12.11 1.56 5.31
N ASP A 311 12.92 2.64 5.32
CA ASP A 311 13.73 3.08 4.17
C ASP A 311 15.21 3.37 4.53
N ALA A 312 15.63 3.11 5.77
CA ALA A 312 16.98 3.49 6.22
C ALA A 312 18.03 2.42 5.89
N ALA A 313 19.19 2.88 5.41
CA ALA A 313 20.36 2.04 5.20
C ALA A 313 21.17 1.79 6.49
N SER A 314 20.83 2.46 7.59
CA SER A 314 21.54 2.42 8.87
C SER A 314 20.61 2.71 10.04
N PHE A 315 21.06 2.44 11.27
CA PHE A 315 20.34 2.83 12.48
C PHE A 315 20.28 4.36 12.63
N PRO A 316 19.15 4.92 13.13
CA PRO A 316 18.99 6.36 13.30
C PRO A 316 19.86 6.89 14.44
N ASP A 317 20.46 8.05 14.25
CA ASP A 317 21.21 8.73 15.31
C ASP A 317 20.29 9.33 16.40
N GLU A 318 20.90 9.78 17.49
CA GLU A 318 20.17 10.31 18.66
C GLU A 318 19.33 11.54 18.30
N GLU A 319 19.86 12.49 17.50
CA GLU A 319 19.16 13.73 17.17
C GLU A 319 17.93 13.48 16.27
N THR A 320 18.06 12.55 15.34
CA THR A 320 16.95 12.09 14.49
C THR A 320 15.82 11.50 15.35
N GLN A 321 16.18 10.67 16.34
CA GLN A 321 15.22 10.09 17.27
C GLN A 321 14.58 11.14 18.17
N VAL A 322 15.37 12.06 18.72
CA VAL A 322 14.89 13.19 19.54
C VAL A 322 13.90 14.04 18.76
N GLY A 323 14.19 14.38 17.50
CA GLY A 323 13.31 15.17 16.65
C GLY A 323 11.91 14.55 16.52
N ALA A 324 11.86 13.27 16.15
CA ALA A 324 10.62 12.54 15.97
C ALA A 324 9.82 12.34 17.27
N TYR A 325 10.50 12.00 18.37
CA TYR A 325 9.83 11.82 19.67
C TYR A 325 9.29 13.15 20.20
N ARG A 326 10.05 14.23 20.05
CA ARG A 326 9.64 15.58 20.43
C ARG A 326 8.41 16.05 19.64
N GLU A 327 8.38 15.78 18.34
CA GLU A 327 7.23 16.11 17.50
C GLU A 327 5.95 15.46 18.02
N ALA A 328 5.97 14.14 18.27
CA ALA A 328 4.83 13.43 18.83
C ALA A 328 4.41 13.96 20.22
N VAL A 329 5.37 14.21 21.12
CA VAL A 329 5.10 14.72 22.48
C VAL A 329 4.49 16.12 22.45
N ARG A 330 5.02 17.02 21.60
CA ARG A 330 4.50 18.38 21.48
C ARG A 330 3.11 18.41 20.85
N ALA A 331 2.84 17.56 19.86
CA ALA A 331 1.53 17.46 19.22
C ALA A 331 0.40 17.11 20.21
N LEU A 332 0.73 16.42 21.30
CA LEU A 332 -0.25 15.89 22.26
C LEU A 332 -0.55 16.83 23.44
N ALA A 333 0.05 18.02 23.47
CA ALA A 333 -0.30 19.12 24.40
C ALA A 333 -0.42 18.68 25.87
N GLY A 334 0.52 17.86 26.36
CA GLY A 334 0.53 17.38 27.74
C GLY A 334 -0.24 16.08 27.99
N ARG A 335 -0.77 15.41 26.95
CA ARG A 335 -1.35 14.05 27.04
C ARG A 335 -0.25 12.98 26.98
N PRO A 336 -0.46 11.80 27.59
CA PRO A 336 0.57 10.76 27.69
C PRO A 336 0.98 10.20 26.33
N VAL A 337 2.27 9.92 26.17
CA VAL A 337 2.84 9.27 24.97
C VAL A 337 3.61 8.03 25.40
N THR A 338 3.13 6.85 24.99
CA THR A 338 3.81 5.59 25.28
C THR A 338 4.65 5.17 24.09
N ILE A 339 5.97 5.33 24.18
CA ILE A 339 6.90 4.98 23.11
C ILE A 339 7.43 3.56 23.35
N ARG A 340 7.25 2.71 22.34
CA ARG A 340 7.80 1.36 22.34
C ARG A 340 9.22 1.39 21.83
N THR A 341 10.14 0.89 22.64
CA THR A 341 11.54 0.66 22.22
C THR A 341 11.60 -0.29 21.04
N LEU A 342 12.74 -0.31 20.35
CA LEU A 342 12.94 -1.02 19.10
C LEU A 342 12.40 -2.47 19.10
N ASP A 343 11.50 -2.80 18.16
CA ASP A 343 11.00 -4.15 17.87
C ASP A 343 11.06 -4.44 16.37
N LEU A 344 12.28 -4.48 15.83
CA LEU A 344 12.54 -4.99 14.49
C LEU A 344 12.41 -6.53 14.47
N GLY A 345 11.86 -7.06 13.37
CA GLY A 345 11.88 -8.51 13.11
C GLY A 345 13.24 -8.99 12.59
N GLY A 346 13.57 -10.26 12.87
CA GLY A 346 14.87 -10.89 12.55
C GLY A 346 15.35 -10.66 11.12
N ASP A 347 14.46 -10.75 10.13
CA ASP A 347 14.82 -10.56 8.72
C ASP A 347 15.34 -9.15 8.40
N LYS A 348 14.72 -8.12 9.00
CA LYS A 348 15.14 -6.73 8.80
C LYS A 348 16.41 -6.41 9.57
N GLN A 349 16.58 -7.01 10.75
CA GLN A 349 17.81 -6.89 11.55
C GLN A 349 18.99 -7.51 10.80
N ALA A 350 18.79 -8.70 10.22
CA ALA A 350 19.80 -9.39 9.43
C ALA A 350 20.29 -8.53 8.26
N ALA A 351 19.37 -7.87 7.55
CA ALA A 351 19.70 -6.96 6.45
C ALA A 351 20.51 -5.73 6.90
N LEU A 352 20.13 -5.08 8.02
CA LEU A 352 20.82 -3.90 8.55
C LEU A 352 22.20 -4.23 9.15
N MET A 353 22.33 -5.42 9.74
CA MET A 353 23.56 -5.88 10.38
C MET A 353 24.51 -6.61 9.41
N GLY A 354 24.05 -6.93 8.20
CA GLY A 354 24.82 -7.70 7.21
C GLY A 354 25.05 -9.15 7.61
N VAL A 355 24.13 -9.75 8.36
CA VAL A 355 24.20 -11.15 8.83
C VAL A 355 23.15 -12.03 8.15
N ALA A 356 23.33 -13.35 8.21
CA ALA A 356 22.35 -14.29 7.69
C ALA A 356 21.03 -14.23 8.49
N PRO A 357 19.86 -14.37 7.84
CA PRO A 357 18.58 -14.48 8.55
C PRO A 357 18.55 -15.71 9.46
N GLU A 358 17.82 -15.60 10.57
CA GLU A 358 17.53 -16.73 11.45
C GLU A 358 16.51 -17.68 10.79
N GLU A 359 16.56 -18.97 11.13
CA GLU A 359 15.58 -19.96 10.66
C GLU A 359 14.15 -19.62 11.13
N ASN A 360 14.01 -19.08 12.35
CA ASN A 360 12.74 -18.59 12.87
C ASN A 360 12.87 -17.18 13.49
N PRO A 361 12.72 -16.12 12.67
CA PRO A 361 12.80 -14.72 13.11
C PRO A 361 11.77 -14.32 14.17
N TYR A 362 10.65 -15.04 14.29
CA TYR A 362 9.60 -14.72 15.26
C TYR A 362 9.96 -15.17 16.68
N LEU A 363 10.76 -16.23 16.81
CA LEU A 363 11.19 -16.79 18.10
C LEU A 363 12.61 -16.40 18.50
N GLY A 364 13.39 -15.83 17.58
CA GLY A 364 14.81 -15.52 17.77
C GLY A 364 15.11 -14.13 18.36
N LEU A 365 16.12 -13.47 17.80
CA LEU A 365 16.76 -12.27 18.34
C LEU A 365 16.02 -10.97 17.97
N ARG A 366 14.92 -10.68 18.67
CA ARG A 366 14.10 -9.48 18.44
C ARG A 366 13.72 -8.72 19.70
N GLY A 367 13.23 -7.49 19.53
CA GLY A 367 12.79 -6.64 20.63
C GLY A 367 13.89 -6.40 21.66
N VAL A 368 13.55 -6.50 22.95
CA VAL A 368 14.51 -6.29 24.06
C VAL A 368 15.74 -7.19 23.98
N ARG A 369 15.63 -8.41 23.43
CA ARG A 369 16.76 -9.35 23.33
C ARG A 369 17.86 -8.79 22.43
N PHE A 370 17.46 -8.23 21.29
CA PHE A 370 18.37 -7.54 20.38
C PHE A 370 18.95 -6.29 21.03
N CYS A 371 18.09 -5.47 21.63
CA CYS A 371 18.52 -4.24 22.30
C CYS A 371 19.56 -4.47 23.40
N LEU A 372 19.41 -5.55 24.18
CA LEU A 372 20.36 -5.89 25.25
C LEU A 372 21.67 -6.52 24.73
N GLN A 373 21.66 -7.15 23.54
CA GLN A 373 22.89 -7.61 22.88
C GLN A 373 23.64 -6.48 22.15
N HIS A 374 22.94 -5.39 21.81
CA HIS A 374 23.46 -4.22 21.11
C HIS A 374 23.23 -2.93 21.92
N PRO A 375 23.90 -2.79 23.09
CA PRO A 375 23.67 -1.69 24.01
C PRO A 375 23.97 -0.31 23.39
N GLU A 376 24.87 -0.21 22.42
CA GLU A 376 25.17 1.04 21.71
C GLU A 376 23.96 1.59 20.93
N ILE A 377 23.20 0.70 20.30
CA ILE A 377 21.97 1.04 19.58
C ILE A 377 20.88 1.39 20.61
N PHE A 378 20.76 0.57 21.65
CA PHE A 378 19.71 0.74 22.64
C PHE A 378 19.90 2.01 23.49
N SER A 379 21.11 2.26 23.98
CA SER A 379 21.45 3.48 24.74
C SER A 379 21.28 4.75 23.91
N THR A 380 21.44 4.70 22.59
CA THR A 380 21.12 5.84 21.72
C THR A 380 19.63 6.16 21.76
N GLN A 381 18.77 5.15 21.67
CA GLN A 381 17.33 5.33 21.80
C GLN A 381 16.92 5.79 23.22
N LEU A 382 17.47 5.17 24.26
CA LEU A 382 17.17 5.52 25.65
C LEU A 382 17.58 6.96 25.98
N ARG A 383 18.74 7.42 25.51
CA ARG A 383 19.17 8.83 25.66
C ARG A 383 18.24 9.79 24.94
N ALA A 384 17.83 9.48 23.71
CA ALA A 384 16.87 10.29 22.97
C ALA A 384 15.54 10.43 23.74
N LEU A 385 15.02 9.33 24.27
CA LEU A 385 13.79 9.31 25.06
C LEU A 385 13.93 10.07 26.37
N ALA A 386 15.06 9.92 27.08
CA ALA A 386 15.35 10.66 28.31
C ALA A 386 15.40 12.17 28.09
N ARG A 387 15.97 12.62 26.96
CA ARG A 387 16.00 14.05 26.59
C ARG A 387 14.61 14.61 26.34
N VAL A 388 13.72 13.83 25.71
CA VAL A 388 12.35 14.25 25.39
C VAL A 388 11.41 14.11 26.60
N ALA A 389 11.72 13.25 27.56
CA ALA A 389 10.89 13.04 28.75
C ALA A 389 10.67 14.30 29.61
N ALA A 390 11.56 15.30 29.50
CA ALA A 390 11.38 16.60 30.15
C ALA A 390 10.31 17.50 29.48
N GLU A 391 9.91 17.18 28.24
CA GLU A 391 8.99 18.00 27.44
C GLU A 391 7.52 17.57 27.59
N GLY A 392 7.24 16.41 28.20
CA GLY A 392 5.88 15.94 28.42
C GLY A 392 5.80 14.54 29.04
N PRO A 393 4.58 14.03 29.31
CA PRO A 393 4.37 12.75 29.98
C PRO A 393 4.67 11.55 29.08
N LEU A 394 5.96 11.22 28.99
CA LEU A 394 6.47 10.10 28.22
C LEU A 394 6.45 8.81 29.05
N ARG A 395 6.02 7.71 28.43
CA ARG A 395 6.07 6.36 28.99
C ARG A 395 6.91 5.49 28.06
N LEU A 396 7.71 4.62 28.65
CA LEU A 396 8.52 3.65 27.91
C LEU A 396 7.85 2.27 27.93
N LEU A 397 7.70 1.66 26.76
CA LEU A 397 7.26 0.27 26.62
C LEU A 397 8.41 -0.58 26.06
N VAL A 398 8.70 -1.69 26.73
CA VAL A 398 9.76 -2.64 26.34
C VAL A 398 9.11 -3.89 25.73
N PRO A 399 9.34 -4.18 24.44
CA PRO A 399 8.72 -5.30 23.75
C PRO A 399 9.43 -6.62 24.03
N MET A 400 8.69 -7.74 23.92
CA MET A 400 9.23 -9.10 23.93
C MET A 400 10.00 -9.49 25.20
N VAL A 401 9.67 -8.87 26.33
CA VAL A 401 10.20 -9.24 27.65
C VAL A 401 9.80 -10.69 27.97
N GLY A 402 10.79 -11.58 28.04
CA GLY A 402 10.61 -12.98 28.40
C GLY A 402 10.86 -13.27 29.89
N ASP A 403 11.68 -12.44 30.55
CA ASP A 403 12.05 -12.62 31.95
C ASP A 403 12.31 -11.28 32.67
N VAL A 404 12.33 -11.34 34.01
CA VAL A 404 12.52 -10.15 34.87
C VAL A 404 13.93 -9.57 34.77
N GLY A 405 14.94 -10.39 34.43
CA GLY A 405 16.32 -9.96 34.24
C GLY A 405 16.44 -8.94 33.11
N GLN A 406 15.77 -9.17 31.98
CA GLN A 406 15.74 -8.24 30.85
C GLN A 406 15.21 -6.85 31.23
N LEU A 407 14.16 -6.79 32.07
CA LEU A 407 13.63 -5.52 32.58
C LEU A 407 14.59 -4.83 33.55
N ARG A 408 15.27 -5.58 34.43
CA ARG A 408 16.26 -5.01 35.34
C ARG A 408 17.43 -4.42 34.59
N GLU A 409 17.93 -5.13 33.58
CA GLU A 409 19.03 -4.65 32.74
C GLU A 409 18.64 -3.43 31.91
N THR A 410 17.44 -3.44 31.32
CA THR A 410 16.90 -2.27 30.60
C THR A 410 16.77 -1.03 31.50
N ARG A 411 16.46 -1.20 32.79
CA ARG A 411 16.40 -0.09 33.76
C ARG A 411 17.78 0.39 34.25
N ARG A 412 18.79 -0.46 34.11
CA ARG A 412 20.18 -0.17 34.52
C ARG A 412 20.88 0.67 33.44
N LEU A 413 20.60 0.36 32.17
CA LEU A 413 20.95 1.18 31.00
C LEU A 413 20.15 2.49 31.04
#